data_AF-A0A1Q3LX94-F1
#
_entry.id   AF-A0A1Q3LX94-F1
#
_cell.length_a   1.000
_cell.length_b   1.000
_cell.length_c   1.000
_cell.angle_alpha   90.00
_cell.angle_beta   90.00
_cell.angle_gamma   90.00
#
_symmetry.space_group_name_H-M   'P 1'
#
loop_
_entity.id
_entity.type
_entity.pdbx_description
1 polymer ?
#
loop_
_entity_poly.entity_id
_entity_poly.type
_entity_poly.pdbx_seq_one_letter_code
_entity_poly.pdbx_strand_id
1 'polypeptide(L)'
;MNDDIETGGHVNTVHAQKAFLSAVYNADNDKAVAALKQGVDVNATDPVMGLTALHLAVGTNNLTLTQILVEDWHAEFKPDGTGRWPTSIAAHARVDDALSNYIVEAEAKAYYGSLNPV
;
A
#
# COMPACT_ATOMS: atom_id res chain seq x y z
N MET A 1 -15.34 -26.61 -4.54
CA MET A 1 -14.47 -26.04 -5.58
C MET A 1 -13.17 -25.72 -4.88
N ASN A 2 -12.12 -26.37 -5.34
CA ASN A 2 -10.90 -26.65 -4.59
C ASN A 2 -10.04 -25.39 -4.55
N ASP A 3 -9.79 -24.86 -3.35
CA ASP A 3 -8.67 -23.95 -3.12
C ASP A 3 -7.54 -24.79 -2.54
N ASP A 4 -6.55 -25.01 -3.39
CA ASP A 4 -5.40 -25.87 -3.17
C ASP A 4 -4.61 -25.47 -1.92
N ILE A 5 -4.33 -26.47 -1.10
CA ILE A 5 -3.37 -26.39 0.00
C ILE A 5 -1.99 -26.48 -0.65
N GLU A 6 -1.38 -25.33 -0.95
CA GLU A 6 0.02 -25.28 -1.34
C GLU A 6 0.93 -24.94 -0.15
N THR A 7 1.74 -25.95 0.15
CA THR A 7 3.01 -25.95 0.89
C THR A 7 3.74 -24.61 0.97
N GLY A 8 4.00 -24.12 2.19
CA GLY A 8 5.07 -23.18 2.47
C GLY A 8 4.77 -21.69 2.25
N GLY A 9 4.05 -21.08 3.19
CA GLY A 9 4.40 -19.75 3.70
C GLY A 9 3.90 -18.49 3.00
N HIS A 10 3.14 -18.56 1.90
CA HIS A 10 2.61 -17.34 1.25
C HIS A 10 1.15 -17.51 0.80
N VAL A 11 0.22 -16.84 1.48
CA VAL A 11 -1.21 -16.84 1.12
C VAL A 11 -1.46 -15.79 0.04
N ASN A 12 -1.14 -16.14 -1.21
CA ASN A 12 -1.39 -15.26 -2.37
C ASN A 12 -2.76 -15.54 -3.02
N THR A 13 -3.83 -15.56 -2.22
CA THR A 13 -5.20 -15.75 -2.75
C THR A 13 -5.91 -14.41 -2.94
N VAL A 14 -6.80 -14.32 -3.93
CA VAL A 14 -7.64 -13.13 -4.18
C VAL A 14 -8.42 -12.71 -2.91
N HIS A 15 -8.85 -13.69 -2.11
CA HIS A 15 -9.53 -13.46 -0.84
C HIS A 15 -8.62 -12.78 0.18
N ALA A 16 -7.37 -13.24 0.32
CA ALA A 16 -6.41 -12.66 1.24
C ALA A 16 -6.01 -11.23 0.84
N GLN A 17 -5.79 -10.97 -0.44
CA GLN A 17 -5.54 -9.62 -0.96
C GLN A 17 -6.72 -8.68 -0.68
N LYS A 18 -7.96 -9.13 -0.93
CA LYS A 18 -9.16 -8.33 -0.65
C LYS A 18 -9.31 -8.04 0.85
N ALA A 19 -9.02 -9.00 1.71
CA ALA A 19 -9.06 -8.81 3.16
C ALA A 19 -8.00 -7.80 3.62
N PHE A 20 -6.77 -7.88 3.08
CA PHE A 20 -5.70 -6.92 3.33
C PHE A 20 -6.12 -5.51 2.92
N LEU A 21 -6.57 -5.31 1.69
CA LEU A 21 -7.00 -3.99 1.20
C LEU A 21 -8.19 -3.44 1.99
N SER A 22 -9.12 -4.30 2.41
CA SER A 22 -10.21 -3.89 3.30
C SER A 22 -9.71 -3.45 4.67
N ALA A 23 -8.70 -4.10 5.25
CA ALA A 23 -8.09 -3.68 6.51
C ALA A 23 -7.43 -2.31 6.37
N VAL A 24 -6.68 -2.10 5.27
CA VAL A 24 -6.04 -0.81 4.96
C VAL A 24 -7.09 0.31 4.80
N TYR A 25 -8.16 0.06 4.03
CA TYR A 25 -9.25 1.03 3.84
C TYR A 25 -9.97 1.38 5.15
N ASN A 26 -10.08 0.42 6.07
CA ASN A 26 -10.68 0.63 7.40
C ASN A 26 -9.68 1.21 8.42
N ALA A 27 -8.46 1.57 8.01
CA ALA A 27 -7.38 2.03 8.88
C ALA A 27 -7.04 1.06 10.04
N ASP A 28 -7.26 -0.24 9.83
CA ASP A 28 -6.98 -1.30 10.80
C ASP A 28 -5.54 -1.80 10.62
N ASN A 29 -4.60 -1.10 11.25
CA ASN A 29 -3.15 -1.35 11.10
C ASN A 29 -2.79 -2.77 11.52
N ASP A 30 -3.39 -3.28 12.59
CA ASP A 30 -3.08 -4.61 13.12
C ASP A 30 -3.51 -5.70 12.14
N LYS A 31 -4.70 -5.59 11.56
CA LYS A 31 -5.15 -6.55 10.53
C LYS A 31 -4.36 -6.42 9.23
N ALA A 32 -4.02 -5.19 8.82
CA ALA A 32 -3.19 -4.98 7.64
C ALA A 32 -1.81 -5.65 7.81
N VAL A 33 -1.14 -5.42 8.94
CA VAL A 33 0.15 -6.04 9.27
C VAL A 33 0.03 -7.56 9.42
N ALA A 34 -1.04 -8.06 10.04
CA ALA A 34 -1.27 -9.49 10.16
C ALA A 34 -1.42 -10.17 8.78
N ALA A 35 -2.08 -9.52 7.82
CA ALA A 35 -2.20 -10.02 6.46
C ALA A 35 -0.86 -9.99 5.72
N LEU A 36 -0.06 -8.93 5.85
CA LEU A 36 1.28 -8.85 5.27
C LEU A 36 2.19 -9.98 5.80
N LYS A 37 2.13 -10.26 7.11
CA LYS A 37 2.85 -11.39 7.74
C LYS A 37 2.43 -12.76 7.23
N GLN A 38 1.25 -12.89 6.62
CA GLN A 38 0.78 -14.11 5.97
C GLN A 38 1.25 -14.22 4.50
N GLY A 39 2.06 -13.27 4.03
CA GLY A 39 2.63 -13.27 2.69
C GLY A 39 1.72 -12.69 1.61
N VAL A 40 0.75 -11.86 1.99
CA VAL A 40 -0.01 -11.07 1.02
C VAL A 40 0.93 -10.04 0.37
N ASP A 41 0.77 -9.85 -0.94
CA ASP A 41 1.51 -8.83 -1.67
C ASP A 41 1.18 -7.42 -1.14
N VAL A 42 2.20 -6.71 -0.65
CA VAL A 42 2.10 -5.32 -0.18
C VAL A 42 1.61 -4.39 -1.28
N ASN A 43 1.89 -4.72 -2.55
CA ASN A 43 1.52 -3.95 -3.72
C ASN A 43 0.17 -4.37 -4.32
N ALA A 44 -0.62 -5.17 -3.59
CA ALA A 44 -1.97 -5.54 -3.98
C ALA A 44 -2.78 -4.28 -4.34
N THR A 45 -3.59 -4.41 -5.39
CA THR A 45 -4.42 -3.32 -5.91
C THR A 45 -5.90 -3.64 -5.78
N ASP A 46 -6.70 -2.63 -5.47
CA ASP A 46 -8.15 -2.78 -5.53
C ASP A 46 -8.61 -3.05 -6.99
N PRO A 47 -9.63 -3.89 -7.20
CA PRO A 47 -10.04 -4.28 -8.55
C PRO A 47 -10.85 -3.22 -9.31
N VAL A 48 -11.28 -2.13 -8.65
CA VAL A 48 -12.15 -1.10 -9.23
C VAL A 48 -11.32 0.03 -9.84
N MET A 49 -10.40 0.60 -9.06
CA MET A 49 -9.61 1.77 -9.46
C MET A 49 -8.12 1.46 -9.61
N GLY A 50 -7.67 0.26 -9.25
CA GLY A 50 -6.25 -0.10 -9.26
C GLY A 50 -5.44 0.61 -8.17
N LEU A 51 -6.08 1.06 -7.09
CA LEU A 51 -5.42 1.67 -5.94
C LEU A 51 -4.60 0.61 -5.21
N THR A 52 -3.29 0.82 -5.12
CA THR A 52 -2.44 0.01 -4.23
C THR A 52 -2.82 0.23 -2.76
N ALA A 53 -2.38 -0.68 -1.88
CA ALA A 53 -2.48 -0.47 -0.43
C ALA A 53 -1.90 0.88 0.01
N LEU A 54 -0.82 1.35 -0.62
CA LEU A 54 -0.22 2.66 -0.31
C LEU A 54 -1.17 3.81 -0.63
N HIS A 55 -1.88 3.79 -1.76
CA HIS A 55 -2.89 4.82 -2.06
C HIS A 55 -4.02 4.83 -1.02
N LEU A 56 -4.49 3.66 -0.58
CA LEU A 56 -5.56 3.54 0.41
C LEU A 56 -5.12 4.04 1.79
N ALA A 57 -3.90 3.71 2.23
CA ALA A 57 -3.35 4.20 3.50
C ALA A 57 -3.21 5.73 3.51
N VAL A 58 -2.75 6.30 2.40
CA VAL A 58 -2.69 7.77 2.22
C VAL A 58 -4.09 8.38 2.22
N GLY A 59 -5.02 7.81 1.44
CA GLY A 59 -6.40 8.31 1.33
C GLY A 59 -7.21 8.25 2.63
N THR A 60 -6.83 7.37 3.56
CA THR A 60 -7.42 7.28 4.91
C THR A 60 -6.74 8.20 5.93
N ASN A 61 -5.80 9.04 5.48
CA ASN A 61 -4.97 9.90 6.33
C ASN A 61 -4.23 9.13 7.44
N ASN A 62 -3.77 7.91 7.14
CA ASN A 62 -3.15 7.03 8.12
C ASN A 62 -1.62 7.04 7.98
N LEU A 63 -0.97 7.98 8.65
CA LEU A 63 0.48 8.16 8.58
C LEU A 63 1.22 6.90 9.06
N THR A 64 0.79 6.33 10.17
CA THR A 64 1.43 5.13 10.75
C THR A 64 1.43 3.97 9.78
N LEU A 65 0.28 3.66 9.16
CA LEU A 65 0.21 2.57 8.19
C LEU A 65 0.98 2.90 6.91
N THR A 66 0.96 4.16 6.49
CA THR A 66 1.76 4.62 5.33
C THR A 66 3.25 4.36 5.56
N GLN A 67 3.77 4.71 6.74
CA GLN A 67 5.17 4.45 7.12
C GLN A 67 5.47 2.94 7.17
N ILE A 68 4.60 2.14 7.79
CA ILE A 68 4.77 0.68 7.83
C ILE A 68 4.87 0.10 6.42
N LEU A 69 3.97 0.49 5.51
CA LEU A 69 3.98 -0.03 4.14
C LEU A 69 5.25 0.35 3.39
N VAL A 70 5.74 1.58 3.54
CA VAL A 70 6.92 2.09 2.83
C VAL A 70 8.23 1.58 3.44
N GLU A 71 8.38 1.65 4.75
CA GLU A 71 9.65 1.42 5.44
C GLU A 71 9.87 -0.04 5.78
N ASP A 72 8.84 -0.72 6.30
CA ASP A 72 8.96 -2.10 6.76
C ASP A 72 8.68 -3.10 5.62
N TRP A 73 7.74 -2.77 4.73
CA TRP A 73 7.28 -3.67 3.67
C TRP A 73 7.68 -3.24 2.26
N HIS A 74 8.41 -2.13 2.13
CA HIS A 74 8.97 -1.66 0.85
C HIS A 74 7.91 -1.53 -0.26
N ALA A 75 6.72 -1.03 0.07
CA ALA A 75 5.67 -0.75 -0.90
C ALA A 75 6.18 0.16 -2.03
N GLU A 76 5.83 -0.20 -3.26
CA GLU A 76 6.26 0.54 -4.45
C GLU A 76 5.46 1.84 -4.61
N PHE A 77 6.15 2.89 -5.04
CA PHE A 77 5.53 4.11 -5.53
C PHE A 77 5.23 3.95 -7.02
N LYS A 78 3.96 3.75 -7.35
CA LYS A 78 3.46 3.65 -8.72
C LYS A 78 2.07 4.27 -8.82
N PRO A 79 1.65 4.76 -9.99
CA PRO A 79 0.30 5.29 -10.16
C PRO A 79 -0.76 4.20 -10.02
N ASP A 80 -1.94 4.60 -9.57
CA ASP A 80 -3.16 3.78 -9.63
C ASP A 80 -3.64 3.55 -11.08
N GLY A 81 -4.74 2.82 -11.25
CA GLY A 81 -5.33 2.54 -12.56
C GLY A 81 -5.84 3.77 -13.32
N THR A 82 -5.89 4.94 -12.67
CA THR A 82 -6.28 6.23 -13.27
C THR A 82 -5.08 7.15 -13.51
N GLY A 83 -3.86 6.73 -13.18
CA GLY A 83 -2.65 7.53 -13.32
C GLY A 83 -2.33 8.43 -12.13
N ARG A 84 -3.09 8.35 -11.02
CA ARG A 84 -2.85 9.17 -9.83
C ARG A 84 -1.79 8.50 -8.96
N TRP A 85 -0.88 9.30 -8.43
CA TRP A 85 0.17 8.84 -7.51
C TRP A 85 -0.28 8.97 -6.05
N PRO A 86 0.39 8.30 -5.08
CA PRO A 86 0.14 8.50 -3.65
C PRO A 86 0.13 9.99 -3.23
N THR A 87 1.09 10.79 -3.71
CA THR A 87 1.09 12.26 -3.51
C THR A 87 -0.16 12.95 -4.05
N SER A 88 -0.69 12.51 -5.20
CA SER A 88 -1.93 13.03 -5.74
C SER A 88 -3.12 12.69 -4.85
N ILE A 89 -3.18 11.47 -4.31
CA ILE A 89 -4.25 11.06 -3.38
C ILE A 89 -4.22 11.91 -2.10
N ALA A 90 -3.03 12.18 -1.53
CA ALA A 90 -2.87 13.04 -0.36
C ALA A 90 -3.52 14.42 -0.56
N ALA A 91 -3.26 15.05 -1.71
CA ALA A 91 -3.83 16.35 -2.04
C ALA A 91 -5.37 16.32 -2.15
N HIS A 92 -5.95 15.29 -2.79
CA HIS A 92 -7.40 15.16 -2.93
C HIS A 92 -8.11 14.84 -1.61
N ALA A 93 -7.48 14.00 -0.77
CA ALA A 93 -8.05 13.55 0.49
C ALA A 93 -7.91 14.59 1.63
N ARG A 94 -7.13 15.66 1.42
CA ARG A 94 -6.86 16.71 2.43
C ARG A 94 -6.29 16.11 3.72
N VAL A 95 -5.28 15.26 3.56
CA VAL A 95 -4.53 14.62 4.65
C VAL A 95 -3.81 15.67 5.52
N ASP A 96 -3.38 15.27 6.71
CA ASP A 96 -2.63 16.15 7.60
C ASP A 96 -1.24 16.47 7.03
N ASP A 97 -0.70 17.63 7.42
CA ASP A 97 0.61 18.12 6.97
C ASP A 97 1.73 17.10 7.19
N ALA A 98 1.67 16.34 8.29
CA ALA A 98 2.66 15.32 8.59
C ALA A 98 2.69 14.21 7.54
N LEU A 99 1.53 13.74 7.09
CA LEU A 99 1.44 12.72 6.05
C LEU A 99 1.79 13.31 4.68
N SER A 100 1.29 14.51 4.38
CA SER A 100 1.59 15.22 3.15
C SER A 100 3.10 15.40 2.95
N ASN A 101 3.80 15.89 3.98
CA ASN A 101 5.25 16.07 3.94
C ASN A 101 5.98 14.73 3.76
N TYR A 102 5.59 13.72 4.53
CA TYR A 102 6.20 12.39 4.45
C TYR A 102 6.10 11.78 3.05
N ILE A 103 4.89 11.74 2.47
CA ILE A 103 4.67 11.05 1.20
C ILE A 103 5.39 11.74 0.03
N VAL A 104 5.48 13.08 0.06
CA VAL A 104 6.24 13.85 -0.95
C VAL A 104 7.72 13.50 -0.89
N GLU A 105 8.32 13.47 0.31
CA GLU A 105 9.74 13.14 0.47
C GLU A 105 10.04 11.68 0.10
N ALA A 106 9.19 10.75 0.54
CA ALA A 106 9.35 9.33 0.26
C ALA A 106 9.21 9.01 -1.24
N GLU A 107 8.21 9.59 -1.90
CA GLU A 107 7.98 9.42 -3.34
C GLU A 107 9.12 10.03 -4.16
N ALA A 108 9.58 11.24 -3.82
CA ALA A 108 10.72 11.86 -4.47
C ALA A 108 12.00 11.00 -4.32
N LYS A 109 12.25 10.47 -3.12
CA LYS A 109 13.38 9.56 -2.88
C LYS A 109 13.28 8.28 -3.72
N ALA A 110 12.10 7.68 -3.81
CA ALA A 110 11.89 6.49 -4.65
C ALA A 110 12.14 6.80 -6.14
N TYR A 111 11.65 7.95 -6.62
CA TYR A 111 11.84 8.37 -8.01
C TYR A 111 13.32 8.65 -8.33
N TYR A 112 13.98 9.54 -7.58
CA TYR A 112 15.36 9.92 -7.86
C TYR A 112 16.40 8.87 -7.45
N GLY A 113 16.11 8.06 -6.43
CA GLY A 113 16.93 6.91 -6.05
C GLY A 113 17.02 5.87 -7.16
N SER A 114 15.99 5.75 -8.00
CA SER A 114 16.00 4.88 -9.18
C SER A 114 16.82 5.42 -10.37
N LEU A 115 17.10 6.73 -10.40
CA LEU A 115 17.81 7.39 -11.51
C LEU A 115 19.34 7.50 -11.31
N ASN A 116 19.84 7.22 -10.10
CA ASN A 116 21.28 7.21 -9.78
C ASN A 116 21.69 5.86 -9.18
N PRO A 117 21.80 4.79 -9.97
CA PRO A 117 22.50 3.59 -9.51
C PRO A 117 23.99 3.92 -9.35
N VAL A 118 24.53 3.72 -8.15
CA VAL A 118 25.97 3.77 -7.86
C VAL A 118 26.73 2.64 -8.54
#